data_AF-A0A9W4G8R8-F1
#
_entry.id   AF-A0A9W4G8R8-F1
#
_cell.length_a   1.000
_cell.length_b   1.000
_cell.length_c   1.000
_cell.angle_alpha   90.00
_cell.angle_beta   90.00
_cell.angle_gamma   90.00
#
_symmetry.space_group_name_H-M   'P 1'
#
loop_
_entity.id
_entity.type
_entity.pdbx_description
1 polymer ?
#
loop_
_entity_poly.entity_id
_entity_poly.type
_entity_poly.pdbx_seq_one_letter_code
_entity_poly.pdbx_strand_id
1 'polypeptide(L)' 'MTPTMLRQLWSLVEKTQASTLVTLDDASLVQCLLKQFNKEASINGNEADLLTDYICSRISLIRDMAEARLSGEASA' A
#
# COMPACT_ATOMS: atom_id res chain seq x y z
N MET A 1 -10.48 3.52 11.03
CA MET A 1 -9.74 4.34 10.04
C MET A 1 -10.60 5.50 9.58
N THR A 2 -10.01 6.68 9.32
CA THR A 2 -10.73 7.83 8.72
C THR A 2 -10.57 7.82 7.20
N PRO A 3 -11.51 8.41 6.44
CA PRO A 3 -11.43 8.48 4.97
C PRO A 3 -10.21 9.27 4.46
N THR A 4 -9.61 10.13 5.28
CA THR A 4 -8.37 10.83 4.95
C THR A 4 -7.19 9.87 4.94
N MET A 5 -7.07 8.99 5.94
CA MET A 5 -5.99 8.00 6.01
C MET A 5 -6.05 7.00 4.85
N LEU A 6 -7.26 6.58 4.46
CA LEU A 6 -7.46 5.75 3.28
C LEU A 6 -6.92 6.39 2.01
N ARG A 7 -7.25 7.67 1.79
CA ARG A 7 -6.75 8.41 0.62
C ARG A 7 -5.25 8.60 0.64
N GLN A 8 -4.66 8.86 1.81
CA GLN A 8 -3.21 8.91 1.96
C GLN A 8 -2.57 7.55 1.63
N LEU A 9 -3.19 6.45 2.06
CA LEU A 9 -2.65 5.11 1.84
C LEU A 9 -2.70 4.78 0.35
N TRP A 10 -3.84 5.01 -0.29
CA TRP A 10 -3.97 4.81 -1.72
C TRP A 10 -3.02 5.71 -2.51
N SER A 11 -2.90 7.00 -2.16
CA SER A 11 -1.92 7.88 -2.79
C SER A 11 -0.48 7.37 -2.61
N LEU A 12 -0.16 6.77 -1.47
CA LEU A 12 1.16 6.20 -1.19
C LEU A 12 1.41 4.89 -1.95
N VAL A 13 0.40 4.03 -2.06
CA VAL A 13 0.39 2.87 -2.96
C VAL A 13 0.60 3.33 -4.40
N GLU A 14 -0.06 4.40 -4.82
CA GLU A 14 0.08 4.92 -6.18
C GLU A 14 1.45 5.55 -6.48
N LYS A 15 2.06 6.21 -5.49
CA LYS A 15 3.43 6.73 -5.58
C LYS A 15 4.49 5.63 -5.54
N THR A 16 4.16 4.49 -4.92
CA THR A 16 5.06 3.33 -4.86
C THR A 16 5.06 2.64 -6.22
N GLN A 17 6.25 2.32 -6.74
CA GLN A 17 6.37 1.63 -8.02
C GLN A 17 5.62 0.29 -8.00
N ALA A 18 4.81 0.06 -9.03
CA ALA A 18 4.01 -1.13 -9.15
C ALA A 18 4.86 -2.41 -9.20
N SER A 19 6.05 -2.35 -9.83
CA SER A 19 7.05 -3.42 -9.84
C SER A 19 7.45 -3.82 -8.43
N THR A 20 7.70 -2.85 -7.55
CA THR A 20 8.01 -3.07 -6.13
C THR A 20 6.80 -3.67 -5.39
N LEU A 21 5.59 -3.20 -5.65
CA LEU A 21 4.39 -3.75 -4.99
C LEU A 21 4.12 -5.21 -5.37
N VAL A 22 4.34 -5.60 -6.62
CA VAL A 22 4.12 -6.97 -7.08
C VAL A 22 5.26 -7.91 -6.65
N THR A 23 6.50 -7.41 -6.62
CA THR A 23 7.67 -8.23 -6.24
C THR A 23 7.78 -8.49 -4.75
N LEU A 24 7.19 -7.65 -3.90
CA LEU A 24 7.20 -7.85 -2.45
C LEU A 24 6.19 -8.92 -2.02
N ASP A 25 6.63 -9.79 -1.12
CA ASP A 25 5.75 -10.67 -0.34
C ASP A 25 4.74 -9.87 0.49
N ASP A 26 3.65 -10.53 0.86
CA ASP A 26 2.52 -9.92 1.57
C ASP A 26 2.96 -9.20 2.87
N ALA A 27 3.79 -9.86 3.68
CA ALA A 27 4.33 -9.26 4.91
C ALA A 27 5.23 -8.05 4.61
N SER A 28 6.07 -8.14 3.58
CA SER A 28 7.02 -7.08 3.19
C SER A 28 6.30 -5.86 2.63
N LEU A 29 5.25 -6.06 1.85
CA LEU A 29 4.41 -5.00 1.30
C LEU A 29 3.68 -4.23 2.40
N VAL A 30 3.07 -4.95 3.35
CA VAL A 30 2.42 -4.34 4.51
C VAL A 30 3.42 -3.48 5.28
N GLN A 31 4.59 -4.03 5.62
CA GLN A 31 5.63 -3.31 6.35
C GLN A 31 6.13 -2.09 5.57
N CYS A 32 6.28 -2.19 4.25
CA CYS A 32 6.70 -1.08 3.39
C CYS A 32 5.69 0.07 3.43
N LEU A 33 4.41 -0.24 3.18
CA LEU A 33 3.33 0.75 3.18
C LEU A 33 3.18 1.38 4.57
N LEU A 34 3.18 0.57 5.63
CA LEU A 34 3.09 1.05 7.00
C LEU A 34 4.23 1.99 7.36
N LYS A 35 5.47 1.64 7.00
CA LYS A 35 6.66 2.46 7.28
C LYS A 35 6.62 3.80 6.57
N GLN A 36 6.25 3.80 5.29
CA GLN A 36 6.13 5.05 4.53
C GLN A 36 4.97 5.90 5.06
N PHE A 37 3.84 5.28 5.39
CA PHE A 37 2.68 5.97 5.96
C PHE A 37 3.01 6.59 7.32
N ASN A 38 3.72 5.87 8.19
CA ASN A 38 4.18 6.40 9.47
C ASN A 38 5.11 7.61 9.28
N LYS A 39 5.98 7.56 8.26
CA LYS A 39 6.86 8.69 7.92
C LYS A 39 6.10 9.94 7.46
N GLU A 40 4.97 9.79 6.75
CA GLU A 40 4.17 10.92 6.27
C GLU A 40 3.12 11.42 7.28
N ALA A 41 2.45 10.51 8.00
CA ALA A 41 1.28 10.83 8.82
C ALA A 41 1.50 10.71 10.33
N SER A 42 2.68 10.23 10.77
CA SER A 42 3.02 10.02 12.19
C SER A 42 1.90 9.32 12.97
N ILE A 43 1.60 8.09 12.56
CA ILE A 43 0.52 7.28 13.13
C ILE A 43 0.91 6.64 14.46
N ASN A 44 -0.06 6.55 15.38
CA ASN A 44 0.13 5.87 16.66
C ASN A 44 0.05 4.34 16.52
N GLY A 45 0.48 3.59 17.54
CA GLY A 45 0.48 2.12 17.50
C GLY A 45 -0.88 1.49 17.18
N ASN A 46 -1.97 2.06 17.70
CA ASN A 46 -3.33 1.58 17.42
C ASN A 46 -3.78 1.87 15.98
N GLU A 47 -3.30 2.97 15.40
CA GLU A 47 -3.57 3.31 14.00
C GLU A 47 -2.77 2.43 13.05
N ALA A 48 -1.52 2.13 13.42
CA ALA A 48 -0.65 1.21 12.68
C ALA A 48 -1.23 -0.21 12.64
N ASP A 49 -1.79 -0.69 13.75
CA ASP A 49 -2.46 -1.99 13.82
C ASP A 49 -3.69 -2.04 12.90
N LEU A 50 -4.56 -1.02 12.97
CA LEU A 50 -5.71 -0.87 12.08
C LEU A 50 -5.32 -0.78 10.60
N LEU A 51 -4.23 -0.06 10.30
CA LEU A 51 -3.72 0.05 8.93
C LEU A 51 -3.20 -1.30 8.44
N THR A 52 -2.48 -2.01 9.29
CA THR A 52 -1.89 -3.31 9.00
C THR A 52 -2.98 -4.33 8.65
N ASP A 53 -4.00 -4.44 9.49
CA ASP A 53 -5.15 -5.32 9.25
C ASP A 53 -5.87 -4.96 7.94
N TYR A 54 -6.10 -3.67 7.72
CA TYR A 54 -6.75 -3.19 6.49
C TYR A 54 -5.92 -3.48 5.23
N ILE A 55 -4.62 -3.20 5.25
CA ILE A 55 -3.72 -3.48 4.12
C ILE A 55 -3.67 -4.98 3.86
N CYS A 56 -3.57 -5.81 4.91
CA CYS A 56 -3.55 -7.26 4.80
C CYS A 56 -4.82 -7.79 4.14
N SER A 57 -6.00 -7.29 4.56
CA SER A 57 -7.28 -7.65 3.94
C SER A 57 -7.42 -7.16 2.49
N ARG A 58 -6.68 -6.12 2.10
CA ARG A 58 -6.76 -5.49 0.76
C ARG A 58 -5.52 -5.75 -0.08
N ILE A 59 -4.66 -6.67 0.34
CA ILE A 59 -3.38 -6.92 -0.30
C ILE A 59 -3.54 -7.46 -1.71
N SER A 60 -4.55 -8.32 -1.90
CA SER A 60 -4.96 -8.84 -3.19
C SER A 60 -5.34 -7.72 -4.16
N LEU A 61 -6.08 -6.71 -3.68
CA LEU A 61 -6.48 -5.56 -4.48
C LEU A 61 -5.28 -4.66 -4.83
N ILE A 62 -4.37 -4.46 -3.88
CA ILE A 62 -3.15 -3.66 -4.11
C ILE A 62 -2.27 -4.34 -5.17
N ARG A 63 -2.10 -5.67 -5.07
CA ARG A 63 -1.34 -6.46 -6.03
C ARG A 63 -2.00 -6.46 -7.40
N ASP A 64 -3.31 -6.70 -7.48
CA ASP A 64 -4.08 -6.65 -8.73
C ASP A 64 -3.94 -5.29 -9.45
N MET A 65 -4.08 -4.18 -8.70
CA MET A 65 -3.87 -2.85 -9.29
C MET A 65 -2.42 -2.60 -9.73
N ALA A 66 -1.44 -3.10 -8.98
CA ALA A 66 -0.04 -2.99 -9.35
C ALA A 66 0.29 -3.83 -10.59
N GLU A 67 -0.24 -5.05 -10.68
CA GLU A 67 -0.12 -5.92 -11.86
C GLU A 67 -0.80 -5.30 -13.08
N ALA A 68 -2.00 -4.73 -12.93
CA ALA A 68 -2.70 -4.02 -14.01
C ALA A 68 -1.89 -2.82 -14.53
N ARG A 69 -1.22 -2.08 -13.63
CA ARG A 69 -0.33 -0.97 -13.98
C ARG A 69 0.91 -1.44 -14.71
N LEU A 70 1.56 -2.49 -14.23
CA LEU A 70 2.73 -3.08 -14.89
C LEU A 70 2.39 -3.63 -16.28
N SER A 71 1.24 -4.26 -16.42
CA SER A 71 0.77 -4.77 -17.70
C SER A 71 0.38 -3.65 -18.66
N GLY A 72 -0.09 -2.51 -18.16
CA GLY A 72 -0.35 -1.32 -18.97
C GLY A 72 0.93 -0.61 -19.42
N GLU A 73 1.98 -0.62 -18.59
CA GLU A 73 3.29 -0.03 -18.88
C GLU A 73 4.08 -0.81 -19.96
N ALA A 74 3.74 -2.09 -20.17
CA ALA A 74 4.33 -2.91 -21.23
C ALA A 74 3.85 -2.57 -22.66
N SER A 75 2.89 -1.66 -22.82
CA SER A 75 2.32 -1.26 -24.12
C SER A 75 2.61 0.20 -24.53
N ALA A 76 3.53 0.90 -23.87
CA ALA A 76 3.90 2.29 -24.17
C ALA A 76 5.33 2.43 -24.74
#